data_AF-A0A7Y5D471-F1
#
_entry.id   AF-A0A7Y5D471-F1
#
_cell.length_a   1.000
_cell.length_b   1.000
_cell.length_c   1.000
_cell.angle_alpha   90.00
_cell.angle_beta   90.00
_cell.angle_gamma   90.00
#
_symmetry.space_group_name_H-M   'P 1'
#
loop_
_entity.id
_entity.type
_entity.pdbx_description
1 polymer ?
#
loop_
_entity_poly.entity_id
_entity_poly.type
_entity_poly.pdbx_seq_one_letter_code
_entity_poly.pdbx_strand_id
1 'polypeptide(L)'
;MSFKSSIIKKAIKWTPTKIILWVTNIMLKGIAELTDFRVDIDARTSFVQLQLFGEAEVIEVWLEGFAVINHEESYQFILQQAKSNRLWLDNIFARIVGKAWKIPVIPQLTTYMPLIAELLNVDNAGQSGLNYPEDTN
;
A
#
# COMPACT_ATOMS: atom_id res chain seq x y z
N MET A 1 3.45 -14.34 -12.96
CA MET A 1 2.07 -13.89 -12.74
C MET A 1 1.08 -14.81 -13.44
N SER A 2 -0.07 -15.05 -12.82
CA SER A 2 -1.25 -15.70 -13.38
C SER A 2 -2.06 -14.76 -14.26
N PHE A 3 -2.94 -15.33 -15.08
CA PHE A 3 -3.86 -14.56 -15.91
C PHE A 3 -4.81 -13.68 -15.08
N LYS A 4 -5.23 -14.15 -13.91
CA LYS A 4 -6.13 -13.42 -13.00
C LYS A 4 -5.48 -12.15 -12.46
N SER A 5 -4.23 -12.23 -11.99
CA SER A 5 -3.52 -11.05 -11.49
C SER A 5 -3.24 -10.03 -12.60
N SER A 6 -2.94 -10.48 -13.82
CA SER A 6 -2.78 -9.57 -14.98
C SER A 6 -4.07 -8.79 -15.31
N ILE A 7 -5.23 -9.46 -15.28
CA ILE A 7 -6.53 -8.78 -15.47
C ILE A 7 -6.78 -7.77 -14.36
N ILE A 8 -6.54 -8.15 -13.10
CA ILE A 8 -6.78 -7.27 -11.96
C ILE A 8 -5.86 -6.06 -12.00
N LYS A 9 -4.56 -6.22 -12.31
CA LYS A 9 -3.64 -5.09 -12.48
C LYS A 9 -4.14 -4.13 -13.55
N LYS A 10 -4.62 -4.65 -14.69
CA LYS A 10 -5.23 -3.81 -15.75
C LYS A 10 -6.49 -3.10 -15.24
N ALA A 11 -7.38 -3.80 -14.54
CA ALA A 11 -8.60 -3.23 -14.00
C ALA A 11 -8.30 -2.09 -13.01
N ILE A 12 -7.33 -2.26 -12.12
CA ILE A 12 -6.89 -1.22 -11.18
C ILE A 12 -6.34 -0.02 -11.96
N LYS A 13 -5.47 -0.25 -12.94
CA LYS A 13 -4.89 0.81 -13.79
C LYS A 13 -5.95 1.59 -14.58
N TRP A 14 -7.03 0.93 -14.96
CA TRP A 14 -8.14 1.52 -15.72
C TRP A 14 -9.22 2.13 -14.83
N THR A 15 -9.17 1.91 -13.52
CA THR A 15 -10.15 2.45 -12.58
C THR A 15 -10.00 3.97 -12.53
N PRO A 16 -11.03 4.76 -12.89
CA PRO A 16 -10.93 6.21 -12.83
C PRO A 16 -10.75 6.68 -11.39
N THR A 17 -9.77 7.55 -11.15
CA THR A 17 -9.53 8.16 -9.82
C THR A 17 -10.80 8.76 -9.22
N LYS A 18 -11.68 9.35 -10.04
CA LYS A 18 -12.97 9.91 -9.57
C LYS A 18 -13.86 8.90 -8.86
N ILE A 19 -13.87 7.63 -9.28
CA ILE A 19 -14.65 6.58 -8.61
C ILE A 19 -14.05 6.27 -7.25
N ILE A 20 -12.71 6.20 -7.16
CA ILE A 20 -11.99 5.96 -5.91
C ILE A 20 -12.25 7.11 -4.93
N LEU A 21 -12.12 8.36 -5.37
CA LEU A 21 -12.41 9.54 -4.55
C LEU A 21 -13.86 9.52 -4.04
N TRP A 22 -14.83 9.22 -4.91
CA TRP A 22 -16.24 9.19 -4.54
C TRP A 22 -16.56 8.13 -3.48
N VAL A 23 -16.15 6.87 -3.70
CA VAL A 23 -16.39 5.79 -2.74
C VAL A 23 -15.67 6.05 -1.42
N THR A 24 -14.41 6.49 -1.47
CA THR A 24 -13.64 6.75 -0.26
C THR A 24 -14.24 7.91 0.54
N ASN A 25 -14.70 8.99 -0.10
CA ASN A 25 -15.34 10.11 0.60
C ASN A 25 -16.70 9.77 1.21
N ILE A 26 -17.43 8.78 0.67
CA ILE A 26 -18.60 8.22 1.36
C ILE A 26 -18.19 7.56 2.68
N MET A 27 -17.09 6.79 2.68
CA MET A 27 -16.59 6.07 3.85
C MET A 27 -15.94 7.01 4.87
N LEU A 28 -15.28 8.07 4.42
CA LEU A 28 -14.58 9.05 5.25
C LEU A 28 -15.47 10.22 5.70
N LYS A 29 -16.77 10.19 5.39
CA LYS A 29 -17.70 11.28 5.70
C LYS A 29 -17.62 11.69 7.18
N GLY A 30 -17.28 12.96 7.43
CA GLY A 30 -17.14 13.53 8.77
C GLY A 30 -15.79 13.28 9.44
N ILE A 31 -14.87 12.56 8.79
CA ILE A 31 -13.51 12.29 9.27
C ILE A 31 -12.49 13.05 8.41
N ALA A 32 -12.56 12.85 7.09
CA ALA A 32 -11.63 13.44 6.14
C ALA A 32 -12.24 13.50 4.74
N GLU A 33 -11.65 14.29 3.86
CA GLU A 33 -11.93 14.33 2.44
C GLU A 33 -10.66 13.95 1.66
N LEU A 34 -10.71 12.84 0.93
CA LEU A 34 -9.70 12.45 -0.04
C LEU A 34 -9.89 13.29 -1.30
N THR A 35 -8.86 14.05 -1.68
CA THR A 35 -8.88 15.00 -2.80
C THR A 35 -8.05 14.54 -3.99
N ASP A 36 -6.99 13.75 -3.76
CA ASP A 36 -6.24 13.07 -4.82
C ASP A 36 -5.80 11.68 -4.39
N PHE A 37 -5.74 10.78 -5.35
CA PHE A 37 -5.26 9.42 -5.18
C PHE A 37 -4.63 8.90 -6.47
N ARG A 38 -3.41 8.42 -6.37
CA ARG A 38 -2.67 7.80 -7.46
C ARG A 38 -1.98 6.54 -6.96
N VAL A 39 -2.06 5.47 -7.73
CA VAL A 39 -1.36 4.22 -7.45
C VAL A 39 -0.79 3.66 -8.73
N ASP A 40 0.48 3.29 -8.69
CA ASP A 40 1.15 2.55 -9.73
C ASP A 40 1.70 1.26 -9.11
N ILE A 41 1.06 0.13 -9.43
CA ILE A 41 1.46 -1.18 -8.90
C ILE A 41 2.77 -1.64 -9.55
N ASP A 42 3.03 -1.25 -10.79
CA ASP A 42 4.23 -1.67 -11.51
C ASP A 42 5.46 -0.89 -11.01
N ALA A 43 5.32 0.42 -10.80
CA ALA A 43 6.34 1.26 -10.16
C ALA A 43 6.38 1.13 -8.63
N ARG A 44 5.34 0.51 -8.03
CA ARG A 44 5.13 0.39 -6.57
C ARG A 44 5.17 1.71 -5.85
N THR A 45 4.51 2.69 -6.45
CA THR A 45 4.35 4.02 -5.86
C THR A 45 2.89 4.29 -5.61
N SER A 46 2.60 5.00 -4.53
CA SER A 46 1.27 5.57 -4.33
C SER A 46 1.38 6.96 -3.74
N PHE A 47 0.40 7.77 -4.09
CA PHE A 47 0.20 9.11 -3.59
C PHE A 47 -1.23 9.25 -3.10
N VAL A 48 -1.38 9.85 -1.92
CA VAL A 48 -2.67 10.12 -1.30
C VAL A 48 -2.64 11.55 -0.82
N GLN A 49 -3.68 12.31 -1.16
CA GLN A 49 -3.90 13.66 -0.66
C GLN A 49 -5.26 13.72 0.00
N LEU A 50 -5.30 14.07 1.28
CA LEU A 50 -6.53 14.16 2.07
C LEU A 50 -6.52 15.35 3.01
N GLN A 51 -7.69 15.88 3.32
CA GLN A 51 -7.88 16.92 4.33
C GLN A 51 -8.71 16.37 5.48
N LEU A 52 -8.23 16.50 6.72
CA LEU A 52 -9.03 16.10 7.89
C LEU A 52 -10.15 17.10 8.13
N PHE A 53 -11.32 16.62 8.54
CA PHE A 53 -12.45 17.50 8.84
C PHE A 53 -12.13 18.38 10.05
N GLY A 54 -12.25 19.70 9.88
CA GLY A 54 -11.88 20.68 10.91
C GLY A 54 -10.44 21.16 10.84
N GLU A 55 -9.60 20.57 9.99
CA GLU A 55 -8.22 21.02 9.77
C GLU A 55 -8.12 21.84 8.49
N ALA A 56 -7.38 22.95 8.53
CA ALA A 56 -7.20 23.82 7.37
C ALA A 56 -6.22 23.24 6.34
N GLU A 57 -5.32 22.39 6.80
CA GLU A 57 -4.15 22.02 6.04
C GLU A 57 -4.29 20.59 5.47
N VAL A 58 -3.96 20.42 4.19
CA VAL A 58 -4.03 19.14 3.48
C VAL A 58 -2.84 18.23 3.84
N ILE A 59 -3.10 16.96 4.08
CA ILE A 59 -2.10 15.91 4.28
C ILE A 59 -1.80 15.25 2.94
N GLU A 60 -0.53 15.24 2.58
CA GLU A 60 0.00 14.53 1.42
C GLU A 60 0.86 13.37 1.91
N VAL A 61 0.74 12.22 1.27
CA VAL A 61 1.48 10.99 1.58
C VAL A 61 2.00 10.37 0.29
N TRP A 62 3.29 10.05 0.27
CA TRP A 62 3.97 9.29 -0.78
C TRP A 62 4.47 7.99 -0.21
N LEU A 63 4.17 6.87 -0.85
CA LEU A 63 4.65 5.54 -0.48
C LEU A 63 5.40 4.94 -1.67
N GLU A 64 6.54 4.32 -1.41
CA GLU A 64 7.36 3.69 -2.45
C GLU A 64 7.87 2.31 -2.02
N GLY A 65 7.93 1.40 -2.99
CA GLY A 65 8.49 0.07 -2.81
C GLY A 65 7.67 -0.84 -1.90
N PHE A 66 6.34 -0.71 -1.89
CA PHE A 66 5.47 -1.62 -1.15
C PHE A 66 5.39 -3.01 -1.80
N ALA A 67 5.33 -4.06 -1.00
CA ALA A 67 5.08 -5.42 -1.49
C ALA A 67 4.47 -6.33 -0.41
N VAL A 68 3.91 -7.45 -0.85
CA VAL A 68 3.50 -8.54 0.04
C VAL A 68 4.32 -9.78 -0.30
N ILE A 69 5.02 -10.31 0.70
CA ILE A 69 5.84 -11.52 0.59
C ILE A 69 5.21 -12.65 1.40
N ASN A 70 5.48 -13.89 1.00
CA ASN A 70 5.13 -15.08 1.76
C ASN A 70 6.38 -15.60 2.46
N HIS A 71 6.32 -15.72 3.79
CA HIS A 71 7.39 -16.25 4.63
C HIS A 71 6.81 -17.24 5.63
N GLU A 72 7.29 -18.48 5.60
CA GLU A 72 6.99 -19.52 6.61
C GLU A 72 5.50 -19.60 6.99
N GLU A 73 4.64 -19.79 5.99
CA GLU A 73 3.17 -19.90 6.14
C GLU A 73 2.42 -18.61 6.52
N SER A 74 3.10 -17.46 6.55
CA SER A 74 2.49 -16.16 6.82
C SER A 74 2.78 -15.15 5.72
N TYR A 75 1.85 -14.20 5.54
CA TYR A 75 2.06 -13.07 4.64
C TYR A 75 2.65 -11.91 5.42
N GLN A 76 3.63 -11.24 4.84
CA GLN A 76 4.25 -10.05 5.40
C GLN A 76 4.13 -8.90 4.41
N PHE A 77 3.83 -7.71 4.93
CA PHE A 77 3.85 -6.46 4.19
C PHE A 77 5.20 -5.78 4.39
N ILE A 78 5.81 -5.33 3.30
CA ILE A 78 7.01 -4.51 3.32
C ILE A 78 6.72 -3.16 2.67
N LEU A 79 7.38 -2.11 3.16
CA LEU A 79 7.33 -0.76 2.60
C LEU A 79 8.73 -0.16 2.69
N GLN A 80 9.32 0.20 1.55
CA GLN A 80 10.70 0.66 1.50
C GLN A 80 10.86 2.12 1.88
N GLN A 81 9.92 2.97 1.47
CA GLN A 81 9.94 4.40 1.80
C GLN A 81 8.52 4.91 1.97
N ALA A 82 8.36 5.87 2.87
CA ALA A 82 7.13 6.63 3.02
C ALA A 82 7.47 8.04 3.50
N LYS A 83 6.73 9.01 2.99
CA LYS A 83 6.90 10.43 3.29
C LYS A 83 5.56 11.13 3.36
N SER A 84 5.49 12.20 4.12
CA SER A 84 4.37 13.11 4.22
C SER A 84 4.84 14.56 4.30
N ASN A 85 3.95 15.49 3.99
CA ASN A 85 4.14 16.90 4.32
C ASN A 85 3.90 17.20 5.82
N ARG A 86 3.48 16.19 6.61
CA ARG A 86 3.29 16.26 8.07
C ARG A 86 4.43 15.61 8.82
N LEU A 87 5.17 16.41 9.60
CA LEU A 87 6.29 15.92 10.43
C LEU A 87 5.88 14.78 11.38
N TRP A 88 4.70 14.88 11.99
CA TRP A 88 4.23 13.82 12.91
C TRP A 88 3.98 12.50 12.18
N LEU A 89 3.54 12.55 10.92
CA LEU A 89 3.25 11.36 10.12
C LEU A 89 4.53 10.75 9.57
N ASP A 90 5.51 11.57 9.17
CA ASP A 90 6.87 11.12 8.85
C ASP A 90 7.49 10.34 10.00
N ASN A 91 7.35 10.84 11.24
CA ASN A 91 7.86 10.15 12.42
C ASN A 91 7.16 8.80 12.67
N ILE A 92 5.89 8.67 12.31
CA ILE A 92 5.16 7.39 12.35
C ILE A 92 5.71 6.45 11.27
N PHE A 93 5.88 6.94 10.04
CA PHE A 93 6.42 6.15 8.94
C PHE A 93 7.82 5.62 9.22
N ALA A 94 8.68 6.38 9.88
CA ALA A 94 10.02 5.94 10.29
C ALA A 94 9.99 4.67 11.17
N ARG A 95 8.86 4.35 11.83
CA ARG A 95 8.72 3.13 12.63
C ARG A 95 8.30 1.92 11.80
N ILE A 96 7.70 2.15 10.63
CA ILE A 96 7.05 1.15 9.78
C ILE A 96 7.95 0.76 8.61
N VAL A 97 8.56 1.76 7.98
CA VAL A 97 9.40 1.64 6.79
C VAL A 97 10.63 0.75 7.06
N GLY A 98 11.03 -0.03 6.06
CA GLY A 98 12.23 -0.89 6.12
C GLY A 98 12.07 -2.15 6.96
N LYS A 99 10.86 -2.43 7.46
CA LYS A 99 10.55 -3.63 8.26
C LYS A 99 9.52 -4.51 7.55
N ALA A 100 9.59 -5.81 7.81
CA ALA A 100 8.56 -6.75 7.42
C ALA A 100 7.49 -6.84 8.51
N TRP A 101 6.26 -6.50 8.17
CA TRP A 101 5.11 -6.52 9.08
C TRP A 101 4.25 -7.74 8.78
N LYS A 102 4.13 -8.64 9.76
CA LYS A 102 3.22 -9.79 9.63
C LYS A 102 1.78 -9.29 9.45
N ILE A 103 1.16 -9.69 8.35
CA ILE A 103 -0.25 -9.38 8.07
C ILE A 103 -1.09 -10.29 8.98
N PRO A 104 -1.95 -9.73 9.85
CA PRO A 104 -2.79 -10.55 10.72
C PRO A 104 -3.75 -11.41 9.89
N VAL A 105 -3.96 -12.65 10.32
CA VAL A 105 -4.89 -13.56 9.66
C VAL A 105 -6.31 -13.12 9.98
N ILE A 106 -6.98 -12.52 9.01
CA ILE A 106 -8.40 -12.17 9.08
C ILE A 106 -9.16 -13.25 8.31
N PRO A 107 -9.97 -14.10 8.96
CA PRO A 107 -10.59 -15.28 8.31
C PRO A 107 -11.34 -14.96 7.02
N GLN A 108 -12.00 -13.81 6.96
CA GLN A 108 -12.77 -13.34 5.79
C GLN A 108 -11.88 -12.97 4.59
N LEU A 109 -10.60 -12.66 4.83
CA LEU A 109 -9.63 -12.25 3.82
C LEU A 109 -8.66 -13.36 3.42
N THR A 110 -8.57 -14.45 4.21
CA THR A 110 -7.63 -15.56 3.99
C THR A 110 -7.68 -16.12 2.57
N THR A 111 -8.87 -16.30 2.01
CA THR A 111 -9.07 -16.83 0.65
C THR A 111 -8.49 -15.92 -0.44
N TYR A 112 -8.38 -14.63 -0.19
CA TYR A 112 -7.85 -13.64 -1.15
C TYR A 112 -6.36 -13.38 -0.99
N MET A 113 -5.75 -13.79 0.13
CA MET A 113 -4.33 -13.52 0.41
C MET A 113 -3.36 -14.05 -0.65
N PRO A 114 -3.53 -15.28 -1.21
CA PRO A 114 -2.66 -15.73 -2.30
C PRO A 114 -2.70 -14.80 -3.50
N LEU A 115 -3.89 -14.29 -3.84
CA LEU A 115 -4.07 -13.37 -4.97
C LEU A 115 -3.48 -11.99 -4.67
N ILE A 116 -3.68 -11.46 -3.46
CA ILE A 116 -3.09 -10.19 -3.03
C ILE A 116 -1.57 -10.27 -3.06
N ALA A 117 -1.00 -11.35 -2.52
CA ALA A 117 0.43 -11.58 -2.54
C ALA A 117 0.94 -11.68 -3.97
N GLU A 118 0.24 -12.40 -4.86
CA GLU A 118 0.63 -12.48 -6.26
C GLU A 118 0.56 -11.13 -6.99
N LEU A 119 -0.45 -10.31 -6.70
CA LEU A 119 -0.63 -8.98 -7.29
C LEU A 119 0.48 -8.00 -6.86
N LEU A 120 0.87 -8.08 -5.58
CA LEU A 120 1.80 -7.17 -4.92
C LEU A 120 3.19 -7.79 -4.71
N ASN A 121 3.46 -8.95 -5.30
CA ASN A 121 4.75 -9.61 -5.12
C ASN A 121 5.85 -8.81 -5.81
N VAL A 122 7.07 -9.06 -5.35
CA VAL A 122 8.26 -8.65 -6.05
C VAL A 122 8.43 -9.56 -7.27
N ASP A 123 8.12 -9.08 -8.48
CA ASP A 123 8.50 -9.82 -9.68
C ASP A 123 10.00 -10.16 -9.62
N ASN A 124 10.36 -11.41 -9.98
CA ASN A 124 11.70 -12.01 -9.85
C ASN A 124 12.87 -11.18 -10.45
N ALA A 125 12.60 -10.11 -11.20
CA ALA A 125 13.61 -9.17 -11.67
C ALA A 125 14.14 -8.21 -10.57
N GLY A 126 13.47 -8.12 -9.41
CA GLY A 126 13.85 -7.23 -8.30
C GLY A 126 14.52 -7.93 -7.10
N GLN A 127 14.77 -9.24 -7.16
CA GLN A 127 15.41 -9.98 -6.06
C GLN A 127 16.88 -9.58 -5.83
N SER A 128 17.50 -8.84 -6.75
CA SER A 128 18.91 -8.43 -6.67
C SER A 128 19.19 -7.24 -5.73
N GLY A 129 18.14 -6.57 -5.22
CA GLY A 129 18.29 -5.33 -4.43
C GLY A 129 17.47 -5.27 -3.15
N LEU A 130 16.73 -6.33 -2.82
CA LEU A 130 16.08 -6.44 -1.52
C LEU A 130 17.04 -7.11 -0.55
N ASN A 131 17.75 -6.29 0.24
CA ASN A 131 18.30 -6.78 1.49
C ASN A 131 17.11 -7.25 2.32
N TYR A 132 16.91 -8.57 2.36
CA TYR A 132 16.11 -9.20 3.39
C TYR A 132 16.67 -8.69 4.72
N PRO A 133 15.85 -8.10 5.60
CA PRO A 133 16.33 -7.78 6.93
C PRO A 133 16.78 -9.10 7.55
N GLU A 134 18.09 -9.23 7.78
CA GLU A 134 18.63 -10.35 8.53
C GLU A 134 17.93 -10.39 9.88
N ASP A 135 17.45 -11.58 10.24
CA ASP A 135 16.78 -11.84 11.51
C ASP A 135 17.68 -11.37 12.67
N THR A 136 17.34 -10.23 13.26
CA THR A 136 17.90 -9.84 14.55
C THR A 136 17.20 -10.68 15.62
N ASN A 137 17.90 -11.72 16.08
CA ASN A 137 17.62 -12.46 17.32
C ASN A 137 17.42 -11.54 18.52
#